data_AF-A0A3M2L7C7-F1
#
_entry.id   AF-A0A3M2L7C7-F1
#
_cell.length_a   1.000
_cell.length_b   1.000
_cell.length_c   1.000
_cell.angle_alpha   90.00
_cell.angle_beta   90.00
_cell.angle_gamma   90.00
#
_symmetry.space_group_name_H-M   'P 1'
#
loop_
_entity.id
_entity.type
_entity.pdbx_description
1 polymer ?
#
loop_
_entity_poly.entity_id
_entity_poly.type
_entity_poly.pdbx_seq_one_letter_code
_entity_poly.pdbx_strand_id
1 'polypeptide(L)' 'MHSFADWWDGFELWVAGLPFVPQFAVVLFGMIPVSIGLAMGLDFVLRSVLHLLGRDRAAVAAPAEAAAAATVRKEAA' A
#
# COMPACT_ATOMS: atom_id res chain seq x y z
N MET A 1 -3.70 13.43 25.81
CA MET A 1 -4.29 13.57 24.46
C MET A 1 -3.64 14.69 23.64
N HIS A 2 -3.01 15.72 24.25
CA HIS A 2 -2.31 16.78 23.50
C HIS A 2 -0.86 16.48 23.13
N SER A 3 -0.18 15.55 23.82
CA SER A 3 1.24 15.28 23.57
C SER A 3 1.60 14.95 22.11
N PHE A 4 0.68 14.35 21.34
CA PHE A 4 0.90 14.11 19.91
C PHE A 4 0.72 15.37 19.07
N ALA A 5 -0.27 16.21 19.41
CA ALA A 5 -0.51 17.49 18.74
C ALA A 5 0.64 18.47 19.00
N ASP A 6 1.15 18.53 20.24
CA ASP A 6 2.27 19.40 20.62
C ASP A 6 3.57 18.98 19.90
N TRP A 7 3.80 17.68 19.70
CA TRP A 7 4.95 17.18 18.95
C TRP A 7 4.83 17.49 17.44
N TRP A 8 3.62 17.35 16.89
CA TRP A 8 3.34 17.68 15.50
C TRP A 8 3.48 19.18 15.21
N ASP A 9 3.02 20.04 16.11
CA ASP A 9 3.18 21.51 16.02
C ASP A 9 4.67 21.92 15.98
N GLY A 10 5.49 21.30 16.84
CA GLY A 10 6.95 21.50 16.81
C GLY A 10 7.59 21.01 15.50
N PHE A 11 7.07 19.93 14.91
CA PHE A 11 7.50 19.44 13.61
C PHE A 11 7.12 20.40 12.48
N GLU A 12 5.89 20.94 12.48
CA GLU A 12 5.44 21.94 11.51
C GLU A 12 6.30 23.21 11.56
N LEU A 13 6.61 23.72 12.75
CA LEU A 13 7.47 24.88 12.94
C LEU A 13 8.90 24.64 12.46
N TRP A 14 9.45 23.44 12.72
CA TRP A 14 10.76 23.07 12.21
C TRP A 14 10.76 23.05 10.68
N VAL A 15 9.83 22.31 10.07
CA VAL A 15 9.69 22.17 8.61
C VAL A 15 9.48 23.52 7.92
N ALA A 16 8.62 24.37 8.48
CA ALA A 16 8.33 25.70 7.95
C ALA A 16 9.52 26.67 8.09
N GLY A 17 10.43 26.42 9.04
CA GLY A 17 11.67 27.17 9.21
C GLY A 17 12.78 26.82 8.22
N LEU A 18 12.65 25.74 7.44
CA LEU A 18 13.64 25.36 6.43
C LEU A 18 13.45 26.13 5.11
N PRO A 19 14.55 26.40 4.37
CA PRO A 19 14.46 26.85 2.99
C PRO A 19 13.90 25.75 2.07
N PHE A 20 13.42 26.13 0.88
CA PHE A 20 12.65 25.25 -0.02
C PHE A 20 13.30 23.88 -0.32
N VAL A 21 14.60 23.85 -0.62
CA VAL A 21 15.31 22.62 -1.01
C VAL A 21 15.29 21.55 0.10
N PRO A 22 15.77 21.83 1.33
CA PRO A 22 15.70 20.85 2.40
C PRO A 22 14.27 20.58 2.88
N GLN A 23 13.34 21.54 2.83
CA GLN A 23 11.91 21.30 3.13
C GLN A 23 11.32 20.25 2.19
N PHE A 24 11.57 20.39 0.89
CA PHE A 24 11.12 19.44 -0.13
C PHE A 24 11.78 18.07 0.05
N ALA A 25 13.08 18.04 0.39
CA ALA A 25 13.79 16.79 0.68
C ALA A 25 13.16 16.04 1.86
N VAL A 26 12.85 16.72 2.97
CA VAL A 26 12.20 16.11 4.14
C VAL A 26 10.85 15.50 3.75
N VAL A 27 10.04 16.18 2.96
CA VAL A 27 8.76 15.64 2.48
C VAL A 27 8.98 14.44 1.57
N LEU A 28 9.93 14.53 0.63
CA LEU A 28 10.23 13.44 -0.30
C LEU A 28 10.70 12.19 0.43
N PHE A 29 11.68 12.33 1.32
CA PHE A 29 12.28 11.21 2.06
C PHE A 29 11.43 10.76 3.26
N GLY A 30 10.53 11.59 3.77
CA GLY A 30 9.60 11.21 4.84
C GLY A 30 8.32 10.61 4.27
N MET A 31 7.62 11.36 3.43
CA MET A 31 6.27 11.02 3.00
C MET A 31 6.24 9.87 1.98
N ILE A 32 7.24 9.76 1.08
CA ILE A 32 7.27 8.64 0.13
C ILE A 32 7.44 7.31 0.85
N PRO A 33 8.46 7.09 1.72
CA PRO A 33 8.59 5.83 2.44
C PRO A 33 7.39 5.54 3.34
N VAL A 34 6.83 6.56 4.00
CA VAL A 34 5.60 6.40 4.79
C VAL A 34 4.45 5.92 3.91
N SER A 35 4.26 6.50 2.72
CA SER A 35 3.21 6.09 1.79
C SER A 35 3.39 4.67 1.29
N ILE A 36 4.63 4.28 0.93
CA ILE A 36 4.95 2.91 0.53
C ILE A 36 4.66 1.96 1.70
N GLY A 37 5.08 2.32 2.91
CA GLY A 37 4.80 1.55 4.13
C GLY A 37 3.30 1.37 4.38
N LEU A 38 2.52 2.44 4.19
CA LEU A 38 1.07 2.41 4.36
C LEU A 38 0.39 1.54 3.30
N ALA A 39 0.81 1.65 2.03
CA ALA A 39 0.31 0.82 0.94
C ALA A 39 0.62 -0.66 1.21
N MET A 40 1.87 -0.99 1.54
CA MET A 40 2.28 -2.36 1.89
C MET A 40 1.53 -2.88 3.11
N GLY A 41 1.31 -2.04 4.13
CA GLY A 41 0.54 -2.39 5.32
C GLY A 41 -0.92 -2.69 4.99
N LEU A 42 -1.57 -1.83 4.20
CA LEU A 42 -2.94 -2.04 3.74
C LEU A 42 -3.07 -3.30 2.90
N ASP A 43 -2.15 -3.55 1.97
CA ASP A 43 -2.11 -4.76 1.15
C ASP A 43 -1.93 -6.02 2.01
N PHE A 44 -1.04 -5.96 3.00
CA PHE A 44 -0.81 -7.05 3.94
C PHE A 44 -2.05 -7.35 4.78
N VAL A 45 -2.70 -6.31 5.30
CA VAL A 45 -3.94 -6.44 6.09
C VAL A 45 -5.05 -7.01 5.22
N LEU A 46 -5.22 -6.50 4.00
CA LEU A 46 -6.25 -6.97 3.07
C LEU A 46 -6.06 -8.45 2.73
N ARG A 47 -4.83 -8.87 2.40
CA ARG A 47 -4.49 -10.28 2.17
C ARG A 47 -4.76 -11.14 3.39
N SER A 48 -4.33 -10.69 4.56
CA SER A 48 -4.54 -11.41 5.82
C SER A 48 -6.01 -11.60 6.14
N VAL A 49 -6.84 -10.56 5.95
CA VAL A 49 -8.29 -10.62 6.17
C VAL A 49 -8.96 -11.55 5.16
N LEU A 50 -8.59 -11.50 3.88
CA LEU A 50 -9.16 -12.36 2.84
C LEU A 50 -8.79 -13.85 3.04
N HIS A 51 -7.56 -14.12 3.48
CA HIS A 51 -7.10 -15.45 3.89
C HIS A 51 -7.93 -15.96 5.07
N LEU A 52 -8.07 -15.13 6.12
CA LEU A 52 -8.82 -15.48 7.32
C LEU A 52 -10.31 -15.72 7.05
N LEU A 53 -10.87 -15.01 6.06
CA LEU A 53 -12.25 -15.19 5.60
C LEU A 53 -12.42 -16.41 4.66
N GLY A 54 -11.34 -17.17 4.41
CA GLY A 54 -11.37 -18.39 3.61
C GLY A 54 -11.61 -18.17 2.10
N ARG A 55 -11.44 -16.93 1.60
CA ARG A 55 -11.67 -16.57 0.19
C ARG A 55 -10.49 -16.89 -0.74
N ASP A 56 -9.43 -17.51 -0.24
CA ASP A 56 -8.30 -17.92 -1.08
C ASP A 56 -8.69 -18.86 -2.24
N ARG A 57 -9.77 -19.62 -2.10
CA ARG A 57 -10.24 -20.50 -3.19
C ARG A 57 -10.74 -19.73 -4.42
N ALA A 58 -11.30 -18.52 -4.25
CA ALA A 58 -11.88 -17.76 -5.37
C ALA A 58 -10.79 -17.07 -6.23
N ALA A 59 -9.71 -16.60 -5.61
CA ALA A 59 -8.61 -15.96 -6.31
C ALA A 59 -7.71 -16.96 -7.07
N VAL A 60 -7.63 -18.22 -6.63
CA VAL A 60 -6.95 -19.31 -7.36
C VAL A 60 -7.80 -19.84 -8.53
N ALA A 61 -9.14 -19.81 -8.40
CA ALA A 61 -10.05 -20.28 -9.45
C ALA A 61 -10.05 -19.38 -10.69
N ALA A 62 -10.05 -18.05 -10.53
CA ALA A 62 -10.11 -17.11 -11.67
C ALA A 62 -8.94 -17.25 -12.69
N PRO A 63 -7.66 -17.33 -12.29
CA PRO A 63 -6.56 -17.56 -13.24
C PRO A 63 -6.52 -19.00 -13.77
N ALA A 64 -6.99 -19.99 -13.01
CA ALA A 64 -7.05 -21.39 -13.45
C ALA A 64 -8.15 -21.65 -14.49
N GLU A 65 -9.33 -21.06 -14.32
CA GLU A 65 -10.42 -21.14 -15.32
C GLU A 65 -10.07 -20.38 -16.61
N ALA A 66 -9.41 -19.23 -16.51
CA ALA A 66 -8.95 -18.48 -17.68
C ALA A 66 -7.88 -19.25 -18.48
N ALA A 67 -6.97 -19.95 -17.80
CA ALA A 67 -5.96 -20.81 -18.43
C ALA A 67 -6.60 -22.06 -19.06
N ALA A 68 -7.57 -22.69 -18.40
CA ALA A 68 -8.29 -23.85 -18.92
C ALA A 68 -9.08 -23.51 -20.21
N ALA A 69 -9.76 -22.37 -20.24
CA ALA A 69 -10.50 -21.90 -21.41
C ALA A 69 -9.58 -21.60 -22.62
N ALA A 70 -8.37 -21.12 -22.37
CA ALA A 70 -7.38 -20.86 -23.42
C ALA A 70 -6.85 -22.17 -24.06
N THR A 71 -6.70 -23.23 -23.27
CA THR A 71 -6.25 -24.55 -23.75
C THR A 71 -7.31 -25.23 -24.62
N VAL A 72 -8.59 -25.19 -24.20
CA VAL A 72 -9.71 -25.77 -24.97
C VAL A 72 -9.85 -25.12 -26.36
N ARG A 73 -9.59 -23.80 -26.46
CA ARG A 73 -9.62 -23.09 -27.74
C ARG A 73 -8.48 -23.45 -28.70
N LYS A 74 -7.33 -23.92 -28.18
CA LYS A 74 -6.21 -24.38 -29.01
C LYS A 74 -6.41 -25.78 -29.58
N GLU A 75 -7.13 -26.64 -28.87
CA GLU A 75 -7.42 -28.03 -29.29
C GLU A 75 -8.53 -28.11 -30.35
N ALA A 76 -9.35 -27.05 -30.48
CA ALA A 76 -10.48 -26.99 -31.40
C ALA A 76 -10.17 -26.30 -32.75
N ALA A 77 -8.91 -25.90 -32.99
CA ALA A 77 -8.44 -25.21 -34.20
C ALA A 77 -7.39 -26.06 -34.92
#